data_AF-A0A654LUD3-F1
#
_entry.id   AF-A0A654LUD3-F1
#
_cell.length_a   1.000
_cell.length_b   1.000
_cell.length_c   1.000
_cell.angle_alpha   90.00
_cell.angle_beta   90.00
_cell.angle_gamma   90.00
#
_symmetry.space_group_name_H-M   'P 1'
#
loop_
_entity.id
_entity.type
_entity.pdbx_description
1 polymer ?
#
loop_
_entity_poly.entity_id
_entity_poly.type
_entity_poly.pdbx_seq_one_letter_code
_entity_poly.pdbx_strand_id
1 'polypeptide(L)'
;MSTSNKTDSAAESTSSNVSKEITVEKDAGKDGTELMKLKESKFYELIDWLKKWGYETKDATKENKTEGIEFQAQISPQLPYSSGLSTPFFLEFQKDLDDGFIIRTTFELDKNIESQITGKELDLTYIELDSLILPKNISMIKSPPLINLYKVIFYDGLSKQFFLDAVTALISSMSIVTGKWNQKSHEKSQQVDSAS
;
A
#
# COMPACT_ATOMS: atom_id res chain seq x y z
N MET A 1 -25.81 34.60 -67.31
CA MET A 1 -24.98 35.69 -67.88
C MET A 1 -25.03 36.81 -66.85
N SER A 2 -23.97 37.31 -66.22
CA SER A 2 -22.55 37.38 -66.59
C SER A 2 -21.68 37.42 -65.32
N THR A 3 -20.47 36.90 -65.45
CA THR A 3 -19.34 37.02 -64.51
C THR A 3 -18.85 38.45 -64.37
N SER A 4 -18.30 38.85 -63.21
CA SER A 4 -16.87 39.18 -63.09
C SER A 4 -16.47 39.58 -61.66
N ASN A 5 -15.37 38.98 -61.21
CA ASN A 5 -14.56 39.35 -60.05
C ASN A 5 -13.99 40.78 -60.16
N LYS A 6 -13.78 41.41 -59.01
CA LYS A 6 -12.56 42.17 -58.72
C LYS A 6 -12.26 42.11 -57.21
N THR A 7 -11.17 41.43 -56.90
CA THR A 7 -10.44 41.45 -55.63
C THR A 7 -9.71 42.78 -55.47
N ASP A 8 -9.69 43.33 -54.26
CA ASP A 8 -8.54 44.07 -53.74
C ASP A 8 -8.35 43.75 -52.26
N SER A 9 -7.09 43.52 -51.91
CA SER A 9 -6.57 42.97 -50.66
C SER A 9 -5.98 44.08 -49.80
N ALA A 10 -6.29 44.09 -48.49
CA ALA A 10 -5.48 44.67 -47.41
C ALA A 10 -6.02 44.10 -46.09
N ALA A 11 -5.38 43.08 -45.50
CA ALA A 11 -4.24 43.16 -44.59
C ALA A 11 -4.63 43.50 -43.13
N GLU A 12 -4.53 42.46 -42.29
CA GLU A 12 -4.13 42.45 -40.86
C GLU A 12 -5.01 43.21 -39.84
N SER A 13 -5.54 42.55 -38.82
CA SER A 13 -4.74 41.96 -37.74
C SER A 13 -5.58 40.99 -36.90
N THR A 14 -5.31 39.69 -37.04
CA THR A 14 -5.81 38.68 -36.11
C THR A 14 -4.96 38.75 -34.85
N SER A 15 -5.53 39.24 -33.77
CA SER A 15 -4.94 39.22 -32.43
C SER A 15 -4.55 37.79 -32.06
N SER A 16 -3.26 37.50 -32.09
CA SER A 16 -2.67 36.33 -31.49
C SER A 16 -2.71 36.50 -29.97
N ASN A 17 -3.65 35.79 -29.32
CA ASN A 17 -3.59 35.51 -27.90
C ASN A 17 -2.34 34.66 -27.64
N VAL A 18 -1.23 35.33 -27.34
CA VAL A 18 -0.07 34.70 -26.72
C VAL A 18 -0.48 34.39 -25.29
N SER A 19 -0.95 33.16 -25.08
CA SER A 19 -1.03 32.55 -23.75
C SER A 19 0.34 32.66 -23.12
N LYS A 20 0.50 33.59 -22.16
CA LYS A 20 1.65 33.58 -21.26
C LYS A 20 1.58 32.26 -20.49
N GLU A 21 2.39 31.30 -20.93
CA GLU A 21 2.90 30.24 -20.07
C GLU A 21 3.53 30.94 -18.86
N ILE A 22 2.81 30.91 -17.74
CA ILE A 22 3.41 31.20 -16.44
C ILE A 22 4.19 29.93 -16.12
N THR A 23 5.45 29.90 -16.53
CA THR A 23 6.42 28.95 -16.02
C THR A 23 6.56 29.22 -14.53
N VAL A 24 5.81 28.47 -13.71
CA VAL A 24 6.04 28.44 -12.27
C VAL A 24 7.34 27.67 -12.10
N GLU A 25 8.45 28.40 -11.99
CA GLU A 25 9.70 27.86 -11.48
C GLU A 25 9.41 27.26 -10.09
N LYS A 26 9.33 25.93 -10.03
CA LYS A 26 9.14 25.21 -8.78
C LYS A 26 10.41 25.40 -7.95
N ASP A 27 10.31 26.19 -6.89
CA ASP A 27 11.35 26.47 -5.91
C ASP A 27 11.69 25.17 -5.15
N ALA A 28 12.53 24.32 -5.77
CA ALA A 28 12.83 22.95 -5.36
C ALA A 28 13.47 22.83 -3.96
N GLY A 29 13.91 23.95 -3.36
CA GLY A 29 14.52 23.98 -2.04
C GLY A 29 13.54 24.15 -0.86
N LYS A 30 12.36 24.75 -1.08
CA LYS A 30 11.35 24.95 -0.03
C LYS A 30 10.34 23.80 0.04
N ASP A 31 9.99 23.27 -1.13
CA ASP A 31 8.97 22.22 -1.32
C ASP A 31 9.30 20.95 -0.50
N GLY A 32 10.55 20.49 -0.54
CA GLY A 32 10.96 19.28 0.18
C GLY A 32 10.92 19.40 1.71
N THR A 33 11.21 20.58 2.27
CA THR A 33 11.17 20.79 3.73
C THR A 33 9.74 20.87 4.25
N GLU A 34 8.84 21.49 3.49
CA GLU A 34 7.42 21.57 3.82
C GLU A 34 6.75 20.21 3.71
N LEU A 35 7.05 19.46 2.65
CA LEU A 35 6.57 18.09 2.46
C LEU A 35 7.00 17.16 3.60
N MET A 36 8.27 17.22 4.01
CA MET A 36 8.76 16.38 5.11
C MET A 36 8.04 16.67 6.43
N LYS A 37 7.80 17.95 6.74
CA LYS A 37 7.02 18.35 7.92
C LYS A 37 5.56 17.89 7.84
N LEU A 38 4.97 17.91 6.64
CA LEU A 38 3.62 17.39 6.42
C LEU A 38 3.56 15.89 6.69
N LYS A 39 4.49 15.10 6.13
CA LYS A 39 4.59 13.66 6.36
C LYS A 39 4.78 13.34 7.84
N GLU A 40 5.67 14.05 8.53
CA GLU A 40 5.90 13.92 9.97
C GLU A 40 4.63 14.20 10.79
N SER A 41 3.96 15.33 10.50
CA SER A 41 2.72 15.69 11.19
C SER A 41 1.63 14.64 10.98
N LYS A 42 1.48 14.12 9.75
CA LYS A 42 0.51 13.09 9.42
C LYS A 42 0.86 11.75 10.06
N PHE A 43 2.13 11.40 10.10
CA PHE A 43 2.62 10.21 10.78
C PHE A 43 2.20 10.19 12.26
N TYR A 44 2.47 11.27 12.99
CA TYR A 44 2.09 11.34 14.39
C TYR A 44 0.58 11.43 14.62
N GLU A 45 -0.17 12.09 13.72
CA GLU A 45 -1.64 12.12 13.76
C GLU A 45 -2.24 10.70 13.64
N LEU A 46 -1.80 9.92 12.66
CA LEU A 46 -2.31 8.58 12.42
C LEU A 46 -1.95 7.60 13.54
N ILE A 47 -0.74 7.72 14.10
CA ILE A 47 -0.31 6.95 15.28
C ILE A 47 -1.18 7.29 16.49
N ASP A 48 -1.47 8.56 16.72
CA ASP A 48 -2.33 8.98 17.83
C ASP A 48 -3.75 8.41 17.68
N TRP A 49 -4.30 8.36 16.46
CA TRP A 49 -5.58 7.70 16.22
C TRP A 49 -5.54 6.21 16.56
N LEU A 50 -4.51 5.49 16.10
CA LEU A 50 -4.33 4.06 16.40
C LEU A 50 -4.21 3.80 17.90
N LYS A 51 -3.41 4.58 18.62
CA LYS A 51 -3.29 4.48 20.09
C LYS A 51 -4.63 4.70 20.79
N LYS A 52 -5.41 5.71 20.36
CA LYS A 52 -6.75 5.99 20.90
C LYS A 52 -7.75 4.88 20.63
N TRP A 53 -7.54 4.08 19.59
CA TRP A 53 -8.33 2.88 19.29
C TRP A 53 -7.83 1.62 19.99
N GLY A 54 -6.79 1.71 20.82
CA GLY A 54 -6.25 0.60 21.61
C GLY A 54 -5.18 -0.22 20.92
N TYR A 55 -4.67 0.22 19.77
CA TYR A 55 -3.52 -0.43 19.12
C TYR A 55 -2.23 -0.03 19.84
N GLU A 56 -1.34 -1.01 20.04
CA GLU A 56 0.03 -0.71 20.46
C GLU A 56 0.83 -0.30 19.24
N THR A 57 1.49 0.86 19.30
CA THR A 57 2.28 1.39 18.20
C THR A 57 3.69 1.70 18.66
N LYS A 58 4.69 1.26 17.91
CA LYS A 58 6.10 1.60 18.11
C LYS A 58 6.57 2.44 16.92
N ASP A 59 7.10 3.63 17.18
CA ASP A 59 7.83 4.38 16.16
C ASP A 59 9.14 3.64 15.84
N ALA A 60 9.24 3.11 14.63
CA ALA A 60 10.36 2.32 14.14
C ALA A 60 11.21 3.10 13.12
N THR A 61 10.97 4.40 12.95
CA THR A 61 11.61 5.24 11.92
C THR A 61 13.13 5.16 11.98
N LYS A 62 13.72 5.18 13.18
CA LYS A 62 15.19 5.10 13.38
C LYS A 62 15.75 3.68 13.27
N GLU A 63 14.92 2.67 13.48
CA GLU A 63 15.32 1.25 13.46
C GLU A 63 15.21 0.67 12.05
N ASN A 64 14.31 1.22 11.23
CA ASN A 64 14.11 0.82 9.86
C ASN A 64 15.34 1.14 8.99
N LYS A 65 15.83 0.11 8.30
CA LYS A 65 16.97 0.21 7.36
C LYS A 65 16.54 0.11 5.89
N THR A 66 15.25 0.05 5.63
CA THR A 66 14.71 -0.08 4.27
C THR A 66 14.87 1.25 3.55
N GLU A 67 15.57 1.23 2.43
CA GLU A 67 15.74 2.40 1.57
C GLU A 67 14.37 2.92 1.07
N GLY A 68 14.22 4.24 1.01
CA GLY A 68 13.00 4.89 0.51
C GLY A 68 11.86 5.03 1.52
N ILE A 69 11.97 4.49 2.75
CA ILE A 69 11.00 4.74 3.82
C ILE A 69 11.49 5.87 4.72
N GLU A 70 10.70 6.93 4.84
CA GLU A 70 11.03 8.15 5.60
C GLU A 70 10.51 8.11 7.04
N PHE A 71 9.30 7.56 7.23
CA PHE A 71 8.71 7.33 8.56
C PHE A 71 8.08 5.94 8.60
N GLN A 72 8.21 5.25 9.73
CA GLN A 72 7.62 3.94 9.92
C GLN A 72 7.14 3.76 11.36
N ALA A 73 5.90 3.27 11.50
CA ALA A 73 5.39 2.75 12.76
C ALA A 73 5.09 1.26 12.60
N GLN A 74 5.44 0.49 13.61
CA GLN A 74 5.04 -0.91 13.77
C GLN A 74 3.82 -0.97 14.69
N ILE A 75 2.81 -1.74 14.31
CA ILE A 75 1.53 -1.83 15.02
C ILE A 75 1.23 -3.27 15.43
N SER A 76 0.84 -3.44 16.70
CA SER A 76 0.29 -4.67 17.29
C SER A 76 -1.22 -4.50 17.59
N PRO A 77 -2.05 -5.56 17.65
CA PRO A 77 -1.66 -6.95 17.85
C PRO A 77 -1.00 -7.56 16.62
N GLN A 78 0.03 -8.35 16.90
CA GLN A 78 0.59 -9.26 15.92
C GLN A 78 -0.34 -10.46 15.88
N LEU A 79 -0.85 -10.83 14.69
CA LEU A 79 -1.69 -12.02 14.58
C LEU A 79 -0.79 -13.26 14.73
N PRO A 80 -1.04 -14.13 15.72
CA PRO A 80 -0.21 -15.30 15.94
C PRO A 80 -0.47 -16.37 14.87
N TYR A 81 0.60 -17.00 14.41
CA TYR A 81 0.61 -18.24 13.65
C TYR A 81 0.65 -19.43 14.59
N SER A 82 0.13 -20.58 14.14
CA SER A 82 0.32 -21.84 14.86
C SER A 82 1.80 -22.24 14.94
N SER A 83 2.66 -21.73 14.05
CA SER A 83 4.12 -21.87 14.09
C SER A 83 4.81 -21.02 15.17
N GLY A 84 4.08 -20.16 15.88
CA GLY A 84 4.63 -19.24 16.88
C GLY A 84 5.18 -17.93 16.32
N LEU A 85 5.11 -17.72 15.00
CA LEU A 85 5.41 -16.43 14.38
C LEU A 85 4.26 -15.45 14.60
N SER A 86 4.57 -14.18 14.81
CA SER A 86 3.56 -13.15 15.02
C SER A 86 3.84 -11.99 14.06
N THR A 87 2.88 -11.67 13.21
CA THR A 87 3.11 -10.72 12.11
C THR A 87 2.50 -9.34 12.46
N PRO A 88 3.31 -8.30 12.67
CA PRO A 88 2.82 -6.93 12.79
C PRO A 88 2.35 -6.38 11.44
N PHE A 89 1.64 -5.27 11.47
CA PHE A 89 1.53 -4.41 10.29
C PHE A 89 2.28 -3.09 10.53
N PHE A 90 2.61 -2.42 9.43
CA PHE A 90 3.39 -1.20 9.41
C PHE A 90 2.59 -0.09 8.76
N LEU A 91 2.79 1.12 9.26
CA LEU A 91 2.34 2.37 8.65
C LEU A 91 3.59 3.12 8.19
N GLU A 92 3.65 3.44 6.90
CA GLU A 92 4.87 3.89 6.24
C GLU A 92 4.63 5.10 5.35
N PHE A 93 5.49 6.10 5.50
CA PHE A 93 5.63 7.20 4.56
C PHE A 93 6.89 6.95 3.74
N GLN A 94 6.74 6.96 2.42
CA GLN A 94 7.83 6.67 1.48
C GLN A 94 8.28 7.95 0.79
N LYS A 95 9.57 8.00 0.47
CA LYS A 95 10.22 9.13 -0.21
C LYS A 95 9.55 9.48 -1.53
N ASP A 96 9.16 8.46 -2.31
CA ASP A 96 8.58 8.63 -3.63
C ASP A 96 7.03 8.63 -3.62
N LEU A 97 6.41 8.74 -2.43
CA LEU A 97 4.97 8.89 -2.24
C LEU A 97 4.69 10.18 -1.45
N ASP A 98 4.46 11.26 -2.18
CA ASP A 98 4.34 12.60 -1.60
C ASP A 98 2.96 12.88 -1.01
N ASP A 99 1.92 12.33 -1.63
CA ASP A 99 0.51 12.64 -1.38
C ASP A 99 -0.21 11.54 -0.58
N GLY A 100 0.54 10.64 0.06
CA GLY A 100 -0.04 9.52 0.78
C GLY A 100 0.93 8.74 1.66
N PHE A 101 0.43 7.61 2.14
CA PHE A 101 1.15 6.67 2.96
C PHE A 101 0.67 5.24 2.66
N ILE A 102 1.38 4.26 3.18
CA ILE A 102 1.09 2.84 2.99
C ILE A 102 0.82 2.21 4.35
N ILE A 103 -0.23 1.39 4.43
CA ILE A 103 -0.34 0.37 5.47
C ILE A 103 -0.01 -0.98 4.84
N ARG A 104 0.90 -1.74 5.45
CA ARG A 104 1.31 -3.04 4.91
C ARG A 104 1.66 -4.06 5.98
N THR A 105 1.66 -5.31 5.60
CA THR A 105 2.21 -6.41 6.40
C THR A 105 2.90 -7.40 5.47
N THR A 106 3.89 -8.11 6.00
CA THR A 106 4.67 -9.11 5.28
C THR A 106 4.56 -10.42 6.03
N PHE A 107 4.03 -11.42 5.37
CA PHE A 107 4.03 -12.80 5.85
C PHE A 107 5.20 -13.55 5.27
N GLU A 108 5.89 -14.30 6.11
CA GLU A 108 6.85 -15.32 5.70
C GLU A 108 6.20 -16.68 5.94
N LEU A 109 6.14 -17.50 4.88
CA LEU A 109 5.73 -18.89 5.01
C LEU A 109 6.71 -19.62 5.93
N ASP A 110 6.18 -20.43 6.84
CA ASP A 110 7.00 -21.34 7.64
C ASP A 110 7.76 -22.28 6.70
N LYS A 111 9.08 -22.38 6.88
CA LYS A 111 9.98 -23.23 6.07
C LYS A 111 9.57 -24.70 6.06
N ASN A 112 8.94 -25.18 7.13
CA ASN A 112 8.40 -26.52 7.21
C ASN A 112 7.22 -26.72 6.24
N ILE A 113 6.39 -25.69 6.07
CA ILE A 113 5.27 -25.70 5.12
C ILE A 113 5.80 -25.50 3.69
N GLU A 114 6.72 -24.55 3.49
CA GLU A 114 7.31 -24.24 2.19
C GLU A 114 7.92 -25.48 1.51
N SER A 115 8.68 -26.28 2.26
CA SER A 115 9.33 -27.49 1.74
C SER A 115 8.36 -28.63 1.36
N GLN A 116 7.09 -28.55 1.77
CA GLN A 116 6.09 -29.62 1.60
C GLN A 116 4.95 -29.24 0.63
N ILE A 117 4.89 -27.99 0.18
CA ILE A 117 3.90 -27.49 -0.77
C ILE A 117 4.48 -27.51 -2.18
N THR A 118 3.77 -28.15 -3.11
CA THR A 118 4.12 -28.10 -4.54
C THR A 118 3.81 -26.72 -5.13
N GLY A 119 4.54 -26.30 -6.17
CA GLY A 119 4.28 -25.02 -6.84
C GLY A 119 2.82 -24.85 -7.29
N LYS A 120 2.19 -25.93 -7.77
CA LYS A 120 0.77 -25.93 -8.16
C LYS A 120 -0.18 -25.68 -6.97
N GLU A 121 0.07 -26.30 -5.82
CA GLU A 121 -0.72 -26.06 -4.61
C GLU A 121 -0.56 -24.63 -4.10
N LEU A 122 0.65 -24.07 -4.25
CA LEU A 122 0.93 -22.69 -3.88
C LEU A 122 0.18 -21.69 -4.77
N ASP A 123 0.22 -21.89 -6.09
CA ASP A 123 -0.50 -21.06 -7.06
C ASP A 123 -2.00 -21.07 -6.83
N LEU A 124 -2.60 -22.25 -6.61
CA LEU A 124 -4.02 -22.38 -6.28
C LEU A 124 -4.37 -21.64 -4.99
N THR A 125 -3.50 -21.74 -3.97
CA THR A 125 -3.74 -21.04 -2.71
C THR A 125 -3.67 -19.53 -2.89
N TYR A 126 -2.75 -19.01 -3.71
CA TYR A 126 -2.72 -17.58 -4.02
C TYR A 126 -3.93 -17.10 -4.79
N ILE A 127 -4.49 -17.90 -5.71
CA ILE A 127 -5.73 -17.58 -6.43
C ILE A 127 -6.90 -17.50 -5.44
N GLU A 128 -7.01 -18.46 -4.52
CA GLU A 128 -8.02 -18.42 -3.47
C GLU A 128 -7.88 -17.18 -2.59
N LEU A 129 -6.67 -16.86 -2.14
CA LEU A 129 -6.40 -15.68 -1.33
C LEU A 129 -6.79 -14.38 -2.06
N ASP A 130 -6.43 -14.24 -3.34
CA ASP A 130 -6.84 -13.08 -4.15
C ASP A 130 -8.36 -12.92 -4.16
N SER A 131 -9.10 -14.01 -4.40
CA SER A 131 -10.57 -13.98 -4.48
C SER A 131 -11.23 -13.48 -3.19
N LEU A 132 -10.56 -13.65 -2.04
CA LEU A 132 -11.05 -13.25 -0.73
C LEU A 132 -10.57 -11.86 -0.30
N ILE A 133 -9.37 -11.46 -0.73
CA ILE A 133 -8.69 -10.24 -0.30
C ILE A 133 -9.00 -9.05 -1.22
N LEU A 134 -9.03 -9.25 -2.54
CA LEU A 134 -9.30 -8.16 -3.50
C LEU A 134 -10.60 -7.39 -3.22
N PRO A 135 -11.73 -8.03 -2.86
CA PRO A 135 -12.96 -7.31 -2.51
C PRO A 135 -12.84 -6.36 -1.31
N LYS A 136 -11.78 -6.49 -0.49
CA LYS A 136 -11.48 -5.61 0.65
C LYS A 136 -10.63 -4.41 0.24
N ASN A 137 -10.32 -4.25 -1.05
CA ASN A 137 -9.44 -3.21 -1.58
C ASN A 137 -8.04 -3.22 -0.93
N ILE A 138 -7.53 -4.43 -0.68
CA ILE A 138 -6.17 -4.71 -0.22
C ILE A 138 -5.46 -5.39 -1.38
N SER A 139 -4.27 -4.88 -1.71
CA SER A 139 -3.43 -5.46 -2.76
C SER A 139 -2.53 -6.54 -2.16
N MET A 140 -2.24 -7.57 -2.94
CA MET A 140 -1.36 -8.66 -2.54
C MET A 140 -0.20 -8.81 -3.53
N ILE A 141 1.04 -8.73 -3.04
CA ILE A 141 2.24 -9.08 -3.81
C ILE A 141 2.66 -10.49 -3.37
N LYS A 142 2.70 -11.40 -4.32
CA LYS A 142 3.06 -12.81 -4.13
C LYS A 142 4.51 -12.99 -4.55
N SER A 143 5.38 -13.32 -3.60
CA SER A 143 6.79 -13.57 -3.87
C SER A 143 7.29 -14.67 -2.94
N PRO A 144 7.01 -15.95 -3.24
CA PRO A 144 7.36 -17.07 -2.37
C PRO A 144 8.78 -16.96 -1.81
N PRO A 145 9.00 -17.17 -0.49
CA PRO A 145 8.03 -17.58 0.55
C PRO A 145 7.19 -16.43 1.14
N LEU A 146 7.28 -15.22 0.59
CA LEU A 146 6.67 -14.02 1.14
C LEU A 146 5.31 -13.72 0.49
N ILE A 147 4.38 -13.24 1.33
CA ILE A 147 3.20 -12.51 0.87
C ILE A 147 3.24 -11.12 1.50
N ASN A 148 3.12 -10.08 0.68
CA ASN A 148 2.89 -8.74 1.17
C ASN A 148 1.44 -8.37 0.94
N LEU A 149 0.73 -7.97 2.00
CA LEU A 149 -0.55 -7.27 1.88
C LEU A 149 -0.33 -5.80 2.10
N TYR A 150 -0.91 -4.96 1.26
CA TYR A 150 -0.75 -3.52 1.40
C TYR A 150 -1.94 -2.74 0.87
N LYS A 151 -2.04 -1.49 1.34
CA LYS A 151 -2.96 -0.49 0.83
C LYS A 151 -2.26 0.87 0.81
N VAL A 152 -2.31 1.53 -0.34
CA VAL A 152 -1.92 2.94 -0.49
C VAL A 152 -3.12 3.81 -0.10
N ILE A 153 -2.87 4.83 0.73
CA ILE A 153 -3.89 5.78 1.20
C ILE A 153 -3.39 7.18 0.88
N PHE A 154 -4.15 7.90 0.07
CA PHE A 154 -3.87 9.30 -0.25
C PHE A 154 -4.44 10.22 0.81
N TYR A 155 -3.82 11.39 1.00
CA TYR A 155 -4.35 12.42 1.89
C TYR A 155 -5.67 12.98 1.38
N ASP A 156 -5.83 13.06 0.05
CA ASP A 156 -7.11 13.39 -0.55
C ASP A 156 -8.12 12.26 -0.27
N GLY A 157 -9.21 12.60 0.41
CA GLY A 157 -10.19 11.63 0.91
C GLY A 157 -9.81 10.93 2.23
N LEU A 158 -8.68 11.26 2.85
CA LEU A 158 -8.34 10.74 4.18
C LEU A 158 -9.31 11.29 5.23
N SER A 159 -10.19 10.43 5.72
CA SER A 159 -10.98 10.66 6.92
C SER A 159 -10.62 9.63 8.00
N LYS A 160 -10.91 9.96 9.25
CA LYS A 160 -10.71 9.03 10.38
C LYS A 160 -11.48 7.72 10.19
N GLN A 161 -12.70 7.78 9.63
CA GLN A 161 -13.50 6.60 9.30
C GLN A 161 -12.85 5.77 8.20
N PHE A 162 -12.45 6.41 7.10
CA PHE A 162 -11.79 5.73 5.99
C PHE A 162 -10.50 5.04 6.43
N PHE A 163 -9.70 5.70 7.28
CA PHE A 163 -8.49 5.10 7.82
C PHE A 163 -8.78 3.89 8.72
N LEU A 164 -9.80 3.96 9.58
CA LEU A 164 -10.22 2.82 10.39
C LEU A 164 -10.67 1.64 9.49
N ASP A 165 -11.48 1.91 8.48
CA ASP A 165 -11.95 0.88 7.54
C ASP A 165 -10.79 0.22 6.79
N ALA A 166 -9.79 1.00 6.39
CA ALA A 166 -8.57 0.50 5.77
C ALA A 166 -7.76 -0.41 6.70
N VAL A 167 -7.58 -0.01 7.96
CA VAL A 167 -6.90 -0.82 8.99
C VAL A 167 -7.67 -2.11 9.24
N THR A 168 -9.00 -2.05 9.39
CA THR A 168 -9.83 -3.25 9.58
C THR A 168 -9.81 -4.17 8.36
N ALA A 169 -9.81 -3.62 7.15
CA ALA A 169 -9.68 -4.40 5.92
C ALA A 169 -8.33 -5.12 5.84
N LEU A 170 -7.24 -4.45 6.22
CA LEU A 170 -5.91 -5.06 6.29
C LEU A 170 -5.87 -6.19 7.32
N ILE A 171 -6.31 -5.94 8.56
CA ILE A 171 -6.34 -6.95 9.64
C ILE A 171 -7.21 -8.16 9.24
N SER A 172 -8.38 -7.92 8.65
CA SER A 172 -9.25 -8.99 8.16
C SER A 172 -8.56 -9.82 7.07
N SER A 173 -7.83 -9.18 6.16
CA SER A 173 -7.05 -9.86 5.12
C SER A 173 -5.88 -10.65 5.71
N MET A 174 -5.23 -10.10 6.74
CA MET A 174 -4.20 -10.80 7.50
C MET A 174 -4.75 -12.09 8.11
N SER A 175 -5.92 -12.03 8.76
CA SER A 175 -6.57 -13.23 9.33
C SER A 175 -6.90 -14.30 8.28
N ILE A 176 -7.28 -13.89 7.07
CA ILE A 176 -7.53 -14.83 5.95
C ILE A 176 -6.26 -15.55 5.55
N VAL A 177 -5.15 -14.81 5.38
CA VAL A 177 -3.84 -15.41 5.04
C VAL A 177 -3.39 -16.37 6.13
N THR A 178 -3.40 -15.94 7.40
CA THR A 178 -3.04 -16.81 8.53
C THR A 178 -3.93 -18.06 8.62
N GLY A 179 -5.25 -17.91 8.45
CA GLY A 179 -6.19 -19.02 8.47
C GLY A 179 -5.91 -20.06 7.36
N LYS A 180 -5.65 -19.59 6.13
CA LYS A 180 -5.30 -20.47 5.00
C LYS A 180 -3.98 -21.19 5.21
N TRP A 181 -2.99 -20.53 5.80
CA TRP A 181 -1.71 -21.16 6.13
C TRP A 181 -1.81 -22.17 7.26
N ASN A 182 -2.57 -21.88 8.30
CA ASN A 182 -2.83 -22.85 9.36
C ASN A 182 -3.56 -24.09 8.80
N GLN A 183 -4.55 -23.89 7.92
CA GLN A 183 -5.24 -24.99 7.25
C GLN A 183 -4.25 -25.87 6.44
N LYS A 184 -3.40 -25.26 5.61
CA LYS A 184 -2.41 -25.98 4.80
C LYS A 184 -1.38 -26.74 5.65
N SER A 185 -0.94 -26.13 6.74
CA SER A 185 -0.06 -26.79 7.71
C SER A 185 -0.68 -28.06 8.28
N HIS A 186 -1.93 -27.98 8.74
CA HIS A 186 -2.66 -29.13 9.29
C HIS A 186 -2.93 -30.23 8.26
N GLU A 187 -3.31 -29.88 7.02
CA GLU A 187 -3.51 -30.84 5.92
C GLU A 187 -2.24 -31.67 5.67
N LYS A 188 -1.06 -31.06 5.75
CA LYS A 188 0.22 -31.75 5.55
C LYS A 188 0.62 -32.61 6.74
N SER A 189 0.44 -32.13 7.98
CA SER A 189 0.68 -32.96 9.18
C SER A 189 -0.13 -34.26 9.15
N GLN A 190 -1.41 -34.18 8.78
CA GLN A 190 -2.28 -35.36 8.69
C GLN A 190 -1.86 -36.33 7.57
N GLN A 191 -1.38 -35.82 6.43
CA GLN A 191 -0.88 -36.67 5.35
C GLN A 191 0.37 -37.47 5.77
N VAL A 192 1.29 -36.84 6.50
CA VAL A 192 2.51 -37.50 7.01
C VAL A 192 2.16 -38.61 8.02
N ASP A 193 1.22 -38.34 8.93
CA ASP A 193 0.78 -39.32 9.92
C ASP A 193 0.05 -40.51 9.28
N SER A 194 -0.68 -40.29 8.18
CA SER A 194 -1.39 -41.36 7.45
C SER A 194 -0.50 -42.22 6.54
N ALA A 195 0.72 -41.77 6.26
CA ALA A 195 1.69 -42.46 5.41
C ALA A 195 2.77 -43.24 6.19
N SER A 196 2.73 -43.16 7.53
CA SER A 196 3.62 -43.85 8.48
C SER A 196 2.96 -45.11 9.04
#